data_AF-A0AAD7NJ62-F1
#
_entry.id   AF-A0AAD7NJ62-F1
#
_cell.length_a   1.000
_cell.length_b   1.000
_cell.length_c   1.000
_cell.angle_alpha   90.00
_cell.angle_beta   90.00
_cell.angle_gamma   90.00
#
_symmetry.space_group_name_H-M   'P 1'
#
loop_
_entity.id
_entity.type
_entity.pdbx_description
1 polymer ?
#
loop_
_entity_poly.entity_id
_entity_poly.type
_entity_poly.pdbx_seq_one_letter_code
_entity_poly.pdbx_strand_id
1 'polypeptide(L)'
;MGNNRAFIPTSRPSKNSFIRGRLYSTGRPSPSNILVHTRSSCPKLQLPRFPCVESIMGGGRTQAHVHDVVVSVTNGPYRARYRVFFKRHVLLPPNGVLDLRGDVVVMRMGSQDPSSVVNLRSSDSRAIDFVVAQLVPELRAFQGPQRRLRKEYTVVVPDAA
;
A
#
# COMPACT_ATOMS: atom_id res chain seq x y z
N MET A 1 -6.64 20.87 -13.03
CA MET A 1 -5.72 19.98 -12.30
C MET A 1 -5.91 20.24 -10.81
N GLY A 2 -6.52 19.31 -10.07
CA GLY A 2 -6.79 19.49 -8.64
C GLY A 2 -5.56 19.13 -7.80
N ASN A 3 -5.04 20.09 -7.05
CA ASN A 3 -4.00 19.84 -6.05
C ASN A 3 -4.56 18.96 -4.94
N ASN A 4 -4.18 17.69 -4.89
CA ASN A 4 -4.43 16.78 -3.76
C ASN A 4 -3.55 17.17 -2.55
N ARG A 5 -3.63 18.42 -2.09
CA ARG A 5 -3.19 18.75 -0.73
C ARG A 5 -4.23 18.11 0.19
N ALA A 6 -3.80 17.14 0.99
CA ALA A 6 -4.63 16.54 2.02
C ALA A 6 -5.29 17.67 2.83
N PHE A 7 -6.62 17.69 2.86
CA PHE A 7 -7.38 18.60 3.70
C PHE A 7 -6.92 18.36 5.15
N ILE A 8 -6.33 19.37 5.78
CA ILE A 8 -6.00 19.36 7.21
C ILE A 8 -7.14 20.10 7.89
N PRO A 9 -8.08 19.43 8.58
CA PRO A 9 -9.06 20.12 9.40
C PRO A 9 -8.31 20.87 10.51
N THR A 10 -8.45 22.19 10.57
CA THR A 10 -7.66 23.09 11.43
C THR A 10 -8.09 23.12 12.90
N SER A 11 -9.02 22.27 13.36
CA SER A 11 -9.62 22.43 14.70
C SER A 11 -9.56 21.24 15.65
N ARG A 12 -8.87 20.13 15.32
CA ARG A 12 -8.82 18.95 16.21
C ARG A 12 -7.41 18.39 16.33
N PRO A 13 -6.99 17.93 17.53
CA PRO A 13 -5.69 17.31 17.71
C PRO A 13 -5.64 16.03 16.88
N SER A 14 -4.83 16.06 15.81
CA SER A 14 -4.50 14.87 15.04
C SER A 14 -3.65 13.96 15.90
N LYS A 15 -4.03 12.70 16.06
CA LYS A 15 -3.21 11.73 16.77
C LYS A 15 -2.30 11.03 15.77
N ASN A 16 -1.00 11.09 16.03
CA ASN A 16 0.00 10.33 15.30
C ASN A 16 0.08 8.92 15.89
N SER A 17 0.23 7.93 15.02
CA SER A 17 0.35 6.52 15.37
C SER A 17 1.27 5.82 14.39
N PHE A 18 1.69 4.60 14.71
CA PHE A 18 2.46 3.76 13.82
C PHE A 18 1.66 2.50 13.51
N ILE A 19 1.48 2.21 12.23
CA ILE A 19 0.71 1.06 11.76
C ILE A 19 1.64 0.11 11.03
N ARG A 20 1.57 -1.17 11.38
CA ARG A 20 2.35 -2.21 10.72
C ARG A 20 1.93 -2.37 9.26
N GLY A 21 2.91 -2.34 8.37
CA GLY A 21 2.79 -2.64 6.94
C GLY A 21 3.88 -3.60 6.48
N ARG A 22 3.86 -3.96 5.21
CA ARG A 22 4.86 -4.81 4.54
C ARG A 22 5.56 -4.01 3.45
N LEU A 23 6.88 -4.01 3.44
CA LEU A 23 7.73 -3.27 2.50
C LEU A 23 8.53 -4.24 1.63
N TYR A 24 8.45 -4.01 0.33
CA TYR A 24 9.33 -4.59 -0.69
C TYR A 24 10.27 -3.48 -1.13
N SER A 25 11.48 -3.46 -0.56
CA SER A 25 12.42 -2.37 -0.82
C SER A 25 13.40 -2.72 -1.93
N THR A 26 13.80 -1.74 -2.73
CA THR A 26 14.87 -1.91 -3.73
C THR A 26 16.23 -2.22 -3.11
N GLY A 27 16.45 -1.86 -1.84
CA GLY A 27 17.73 -2.07 -1.15
C GLY A 27 17.81 -3.37 -0.34
N ARG A 28 16.79 -4.25 -0.38
CA ARG A 28 16.75 -5.47 0.41
C ARG A 28 16.41 -6.69 -0.45
N PRO A 29 17.01 -7.87 -0.20
CA PRO A 29 16.73 -9.08 -0.97
C PRO A 29 15.44 -9.79 -0.53
N SER A 30 14.78 -9.31 0.52
CA SER A 30 13.57 -9.93 1.07
C SER A 30 12.58 -8.88 1.57
N PRO A 31 11.27 -9.18 1.54
CA PRO A 31 10.26 -8.29 2.10
C PRO A 31 10.41 -8.18 3.61
N SER A 32 10.00 -7.04 4.18
CA SER A 32 10.11 -6.79 5.62
C SER A 32 8.86 -6.13 6.19
N ASN A 33 8.54 -6.44 7.45
CA ASN A 33 7.47 -5.74 8.16
C ASN A 33 8.02 -4.42 8.71
N ILE A 34 7.28 -3.34 8.51
CA ILE A 34 7.68 -1.98 8.87
C ILE A 34 6.60 -1.26 9.66
N LEU A 35 6.97 -0.20 10.36
CA LEU A 35 6.05 0.73 11.00
C LEU A 35 5.86 1.96 10.13
N VAL A 36 4.63 2.20 9.66
CA VAL A 36 4.26 3.34 8.84
C VAL A 36 3.66 4.41 9.74
N HIS A 37 4.30 5.59 9.75
CA HIS A 37 3.74 6.75 10.44
C HIS A 37 2.38 7.09 9.85
N THR A 38 1.37 7.18 10.70
CA THR A 38 -0.03 7.31 10.29
C THR A 38 -0.71 8.38 11.11
N ARG A 39 -1.30 9.36 10.41
CA ARG A 39 -2.12 10.41 11.01
C ARG A 39 -3.54 9.92 11.13
N SER A 40 -4.15 10.10 12.30
CA SER A 40 -5.58 9.87 12.50
C SER A 40 -6.27 11.18 12.83
N SER A 41 -7.37 11.45 12.14
CA SER A 41 -8.34 12.42 12.62
C SER A 41 -9.07 11.76 13.80
N CYS A 42 -9.23 12.46 14.92
CA CYS A 42 -9.87 12.04 16.18
C CYS A 42 -10.32 10.55 16.32
N PRO A 43 -9.62 9.70 17.10
CA PRO A 43 -9.95 8.27 17.27
C PRO A 43 -11.37 7.98 17.77
N LYS A 44 -11.96 8.91 18.55
CA LYS A 44 -13.31 8.78 19.11
C LYS A 44 -14.41 8.75 18.03
N LEU A 45 -14.11 9.24 16.83
CA LEU A 45 -15.06 9.35 15.72
C LEU A 45 -14.80 8.33 14.60
N GLN A 46 -13.92 7.35 14.83
CA GLN A 46 -13.55 6.32 13.84
C GLN A 46 -13.17 6.91 12.47
N LEU A 47 -12.55 8.09 12.46
CA LEU A 47 -12.23 8.77 11.22
C LEU A 47 -11.08 8.06 10.48
N PRO A 48 -10.97 8.27 9.15
CA PRO A 48 -9.95 7.68 8.32
C PRO A 48 -8.54 7.92 8.87
N ARG A 49 -7.72 6.88 8.73
CA ARG A 49 -6.29 6.93 9.02
C ARG A 49 -5.51 7.12 7.73
N PHE A 50 -4.62 8.10 7.74
CA PHE A 50 -3.84 8.54 6.57
C PHE A 50 -2.37 8.15 6.76
N PRO A 51 -1.91 7.05 6.14
CA PRO A 51 -0.51 6.64 6.24
C PRO A 51 0.39 7.57 5.43
N CYS A 52 1.51 7.98 6.02
CA CYS A 52 2.56 8.78 5.38
C CYS A 52 3.62 7.83 4.81
N VAL A 53 3.30 7.17 3.69
CA VAL A 53 4.20 6.18 3.06
C VAL A 53 5.41 6.83 2.36
N GLU A 54 5.29 8.11 2.00
CA GLU A 54 6.32 8.88 1.31
C GLU A 54 7.61 9.00 2.12
N SER A 55 7.53 8.96 3.46
CA SER A 55 8.71 9.05 4.33
C SER A 55 9.52 7.75 4.37
N ILE A 56 8.94 6.64 3.89
CA ILE A 56 9.58 5.32 3.91
C ILE A 56 10.06 4.92 2.51
N MET A 57 9.32 5.33 1.48
CA MET A 57 9.65 5.02 0.09
C MET A 57 10.78 5.91 -0.42
N GLY A 58 11.81 5.29 -0.97
CA GLY A 58 12.91 5.95 -1.66
C GLY A 58 12.49 6.63 -2.97
N GLY A 59 13.46 7.23 -3.65
CA GLY A 59 13.25 7.83 -4.98
C GLY A 59 12.37 9.10 -4.97
N GLY A 60 12.22 9.79 -3.84
CA GLY A 60 11.44 11.03 -3.73
C GLY A 60 11.91 12.15 -4.68
N ARG A 61 13.23 12.20 -4.97
CA ARG A 61 13.80 13.13 -5.95
C ARG A 61 13.39 12.80 -7.39
N THR A 62 13.20 11.52 -7.71
CA THR A 62 12.82 11.04 -9.03
C THR A 62 11.32 11.18 -9.25
N GLN A 63 10.52 10.85 -8.24
CA GLN A 63 9.07 11.01 -8.28
C GLN A 63 8.55 11.30 -6.86
N ALA A 64 7.94 12.47 -6.70
CA ALA A 64 7.33 12.89 -5.44
C ALA A 64 6.00 12.16 -5.19
N HIS A 65 5.22 11.92 -6.24
CA HIS A 65 3.88 11.33 -6.12
C HIS A 65 3.93 9.81 -5.90
N VAL A 66 3.20 9.35 -4.89
CA VAL A 66 2.91 7.94 -4.64
C VAL A 66 1.54 7.60 -5.21
N HIS A 67 1.45 6.46 -5.89
CA HIS A 67 0.20 5.89 -6.37
C HIS A 67 -0.26 4.80 -5.41
N ASP A 68 -1.57 4.59 -5.33
CA ASP A 68 -2.15 3.50 -4.57
C ASP A 68 -3.24 2.76 -5.36
N VAL A 69 -3.36 1.47 -5.07
CA VAL A 69 -4.47 0.62 -5.51
C VAL A 69 -4.98 -0.20 -4.35
N VAL A 70 -6.26 -0.60 -4.42
CA VAL A 70 -6.87 -1.49 -3.46
C VAL A 70 -6.97 -2.89 -4.04
N VAL A 71 -6.56 -3.88 -3.28
CA VAL A 71 -6.68 -5.28 -3.64
C VAL A 71 -7.53 -6.00 -2.61
N SER A 72 -8.64 -6.57 -3.08
CA SER A 72 -9.51 -7.45 -2.30
C SER A 72 -9.04 -8.89 -2.49
N VAL A 73 -8.94 -9.62 -1.38
CA VAL A 73 -8.45 -10.99 -1.34
C VAL A 73 -9.51 -11.85 -0.69
N THR A 74 -9.93 -12.89 -1.40
CA THR A 74 -10.91 -13.86 -0.89
C THR A 74 -10.24 -15.23 -0.82
N ASN A 75 -10.28 -15.85 0.36
CA ASN A 75 -9.80 -17.20 0.62
C ASN A 75 -10.88 -17.93 1.44
N GLY A 76 -11.71 -18.75 0.78
CA GLY A 76 -12.93 -19.30 1.36
C GLY A 76 -13.82 -18.22 2.01
N PRO A 77 -14.17 -18.36 3.31
CA PRO A 77 -14.97 -17.35 4.02
C PRO A 77 -14.17 -16.10 4.41
N TYR A 78 -12.84 -16.13 4.31
CA TYR A 78 -11.99 -15.02 4.71
C TYR A 78 -11.89 -13.97 3.61
N ARG A 79 -12.23 -12.73 3.95
CA ARG A 79 -12.08 -11.56 3.08
C ARG A 79 -11.14 -10.55 3.72
N ALA A 80 -10.13 -10.15 2.97
CA ALA A 80 -9.21 -9.09 3.37
C ALA A 80 -9.07 -8.06 2.25
N ARG A 81 -8.76 -6.83 2.63
CA ARG A 81 -8.43 -5.75 1.69
C ARG A 81 -7.07 -5.18 2.04
N TYR A 82 -6.28 -4.94 1.03
CA TYR A 82 -4.94 -4.38 1.14
C TYR A 82 -4.83 -3.14 0.26
N ARG A 83 -4.23 -2.08 0.78
CA ARG A 83 -3.84 -0.91 -0.01
C ARG A 83 -2.37 -1.06 -0.37
N VAL A 84 -2.08 -1.04 -1.66
CA VAL A 84 -0.73 -1.21 -2.22
C VAL A 84 -0.28 0.14 -2.73
N PHE A 85 0.78 0.67 -2.13
CA PHE A 85 1.41 1.94 -2.47
C PHE A 85 2.68 1.68 -3.27
N PHE A 86 2.88 2.40 -4.36
CA PHE A 86 4.04 2.25 -5.23
C PHE A 86 4.32 3.54 -6.00
N LYS A 87 5.51 3.64 -6.59
CA LYS A 87 5.86 4.71 -7.53
C LYS A 87 6.00 4.14 -8.93
N ARG A 88 5.75 4.97 -9.93
CA ARG A 88 5.63 4.54 -11.34
C ARG A 88 6.93 4.74 -12.13
N HIS A 89 7.77 5.68 -11.74
CA HIS A 89 8.79 6.22 -12.62
C HIS A 89 9.86 5.19 -13.07
N VAL A 90 10.15 5.14 -14.37
CA VAL A 90 11.08 4.16 -14.99
C VAL A 90 12.53 4.29 -14.52
N LEU A 91 12.94 5.47 -14.05
CA LEU A 91 14.28 5.70 -13.47
C LEU A 91 14.40 5.29 -11.99
N LEU A 92 13.35 4.71 -11.40
CA LEU A 92 13.47 4.15 -10.05
C LEU A 92 14.41 2.92 -10.07
N PRO A 93 15.13 2.65 -8.97
CA PRO A 93 15.99 1.48 -8.87
C PRO A 93 15.20 0.18 -9.07
N PRO A 94 15.78 -0.88 -9.65
CA PRO A 94 15.13 -2.18 -9.72
C PRO A 94 14.88 -2.71 -8.30
N ASN A 95 13.71 -3.32 -8.10
CA ASN A 95 13.37 -4.04 -6.89
C ASN A 95 13.84 -5.50 -7.08
N GLY A 96 14.72 -6.00 -6.21
CA GLY A 96 15.22 -7.37 -6.34
C GLY A 96 14.20 -8.42 -5.91
N VAL A 97 13.23 -8.03 -5.08
CA VAL A 97 12.19 -8.92 -4.53
C VAL A 97 11.02 -9.05 -5.50
N LEU A 98 10.66 -7.93 -6.12
CA LEU A 98 9.58 -7.85 -7.10
C LEU A 98 10.21 -7.46 -8.43
N ASP A 99 9.96 -8.19 -9.51
CA ASP A 99 10.44 -7.81 -10.85
C ASP A 99 9.71 -6.54 -11.34
N LEU A 100 10.05 -5.39 -10.74
CA LEU A 100 9.43 -4.07 -10.81
C LEU A 100 10.46 -3.01 -10.38
N ARG A 101 10.23 -1.73 -10.65
CA ARG A 101 11.11 -0.63 -10.19
C ARG A 101 10.52 0.13 -9.00
N GLY A 102 11.38 0.50 -8.05
CA GLY A 102 10.99 1.26 -6.86
C GLY A 102 10.44 0.40 -5.72
N ASP A 103 10.21 1.06 -4.58
CA ASP A 103 9.67 0.40 -3.40
C ASP A 103 8.15 0.18 -3.55
N VAL A 104 7.66 -0.89 -2.92
CA VAL A 104 6.22 -1.17 -2.77
C VAL A 104 5.90 -1.33 -1.29
N VAL A 105 4.89 -0.63 -0.81
CA VAL A 105 4.39 -0.74 0.56
C VAL A 105 2.97 -1.27 0.54
N VAL A 106 2.69 -2.30 1.32
CA VAL A 106 1.35 -2.87 1.46
C VAL A 106 0.86 -2.69 2.88
N MET A 107 -0.36 -2.17 3.02
CA MET A 107 -1.03 -2.01 4.31
C MET A 107 -2.37 -2.70 4.31
N ARG A 108 -2.75 -3.27 5.46
CA ARG A 108 -4.08 -3.88 5.63
C ARG A 108 -5.12 -2.79 5.81
N MET A 109 -6.27 -2.95 5.19
CA MET A 109 -7.42 -2.04 5.32
C MET A 109 -8.39 -2.54 6.39
N GLY A 110 -9.12 -1.62 7.00
CA GLY A 110 -10.17 -1.93 7.96
C GLY A 110 -11.30 -2.75 7.32
N SER A 111 -11.85 -3.70 8.07
CA SER A 111 -13.04 -4.44 7.62
C SER A 111 -14.28 -3.54 7.57
N GLN A 112 -14.47 -2.73 8.63
CA GLN A 112 -15.58 -1.79 8.77
C GLN A 112 -15.38 -0.52 7.96
N ASP A 113 -14.18 0.08 8.01
CA ASP A 113 -13.86 1.30 7.27
C ASP A 113 -12.85 1.00 6.14
N PRO A 114 -13.31 0.97 4.88
CA PRO A 114 -12.46 0.74 3.71
C PRO A 114 -11.59 1.95 3.37
N SER A 115 -11.74 3.09 4.02
CA SER A 115 -10.84 4.22 3.81
C SER A 115 -9.61 4.19 4.73
N SER A 116 -9.70 3.44 5.83
CA SER A 116 -8.72 3.40 6.91
C SER A 116 -7.83 2.17 6.87
N VAL A 117 -6.60 2.34 7.35
CA VAL A 117 -5.60 1.28 7.47
C VAL A 117 -5.50 0.76 8.91
N VAL A 118 -5.21 -0.53 9.05
CA VAL A 118 -5.06 -1.23 10.34
C VAL A 118 -3.75 -2.00 10.38
N ASN A 119 -3.34 -2.41 11.59
CA ASN A 119 -2.12 -3.18 11.76
C ASN A 119 -2.16 -4.48 10.96
N LEU A 120 -1.09 -4.74 10.21
CA LEU A 120 -0.83 -6.06 9.65
C LEU A 120 -0.81 -7.12 10.76
N ARG A 121 -1.46 -8.26 10.52
CA ARG A 121 -1.33 -9.44 11.36
C ARG A 121 -0.13 -10.25 10.86
N SER A 122 0.48 -11.06 11.73
CA SER A 122 1.59 -11.94 11.35
C SER A 122 1.19 -12.89 10.21
N SER A 123 -0.03 -13.43 10.27
CA SER A 123 -0.60 -14.33 9.27
C SER A 123 -0.86 -13.70 7.89
N ASP A 124 -0.92 -12.37 7.79
CA ASP A 124 -1.19 -11.70 6.51
C ASP A 124 -0.01 -11.76 5.53
N SER A 125 1.21 -12.00 6.04
CA SER A 125 2.45 -11.88 5.26
C SER A 125 2.44 -12.73 3.99
N ARG A 126 2.05 -14.01 4.09
CA ARG A 126 1.99 -14.94 2.95
C ARG A 126 0.93 -14.54 1.94
N ALA A 127 -0.25 -14.14 2.42
CA ALA A 127 -1.33 -13.69 1.55
C ALA A 127 -0.92 -12.44 0.77
N ILE A 128 -0.23 -11.50 1.42
CA ILE A 128 0.27 -10.30 0.77
C ILE A 128 1.36 -10.63 -0.25
N ASP A 129 2.31 -11.50 0.07
CA ASP A 129 3.35 -11.92 -0.89
C ASP A 129 2.73 -12.51 -2.16
N PHE A 130 1.75 -13.40 -2.01
CA PHE A 130 1.01 -13.96 -3.12
C PHE A 130 0.29 -12.87 -3.94
N VAL A 131 -0.44 -11.98 -3.27
CA VAL A 131 -1.22 -10.92 -3.90
C VAL A 131 -0.34 -9.95 -4.67
N VAL A 132 0.79 -9.54 -4.08
CA VAL A 132 1.73 -8.64 -4.74
C VAL A 132 2.32 -9.33 -5.96
N ALA A 133 2.71 -10.61 -5.87
CA ALA A 133 3.21 -11.36 -7.02
C ALA A 133 2.20 -11.40 -8.18
N GLN A 134 0.91 -11.58 -7.89
CA GLN A 134 -0.17 -11.52 -8.90
C GLN A 134 -0.37 -10.11 -9.48
N LEU A 135 -0.08 -9.06 -8.70
CA LEU A 135 -0.25 -7.67 -9.11
C LEU A 135 0.94 -7.12 -9.92
N VAL A 136 2.13 -7.72 -9.80
CA VAL A 136 3.37 -7.24 -10.47
C VAL A 136 3.19 -6.98 -11.97
N PRO A 137 2.56 -7.85 -12.78
CA PRO A 137 2.41 -7.62 -14.22
C PRO A 137 1.63 -6.32 -14.52
N GLU A 138 0.55 -6.06 -13.79
CA GLU A 138 -0.28 -4.85 -13.93
C GLU A 138 0.49 -3.59 -13.53
N LEU A 139 1.23 -3.66 -12.41
CA LEU A 139 2.06 -2.54 -11.97
C LEU A 139 3.18 -2.26 -12.97
N ARG A 140 3.83 -3.30 -13.52
CA ARG A 140 4.88 -3.16 -14.53
C ARG A 140 4.34 -2.52 -15.81
N ALA A 141 3.18 -2.99 -16.29
CA ALA A 141 2.52 -2.41 -17.45
C ALA A 141 2.24 -0.91 -17.21
N PHE A 142 1.78 -0.56 -16.01
CA PHE A 142 1.56 0.82 -15.62
C PHE A 142 2.86 1.63 -15.48
N GLN A 143 3.99 1.05 -15.08
CA GLN A 143 5.29 1.72 -15.12
C GLN A 143 5.75 2.07 -16.54
N GLY A 144 5.34 1.25 -17.51
CA GLY A 144 5.61 1.45 -18.93
C GLY A 144 4.67 2.47 -19.62
N PRO A 145 4.40 2.29 -20.92
CA PRO A 145 3.62 3.25 -21.72
C PRO A 145 2.15 3.32 -21.32
N GLN A 146 1.62 2.28 -20.66
CA GLN A 146 0.23 2.26 -20.22
C GLN A 146 0.00 3.28 -19.11
N ARG A 147 -0.93 4.21 -19.31
CA ARG A 147 -1.22 5.29 -18.33
C ARG A 147 -2.42 5.03 -17.45
N ARG A 148 -3.08 3.88 -17.60
CA ARG A 148 -4.29 3.52 -16.86
C ARG A 148 -4.05 2.25 -16.07
N LEU A 149 -4.27 2.35 -14.76
CA LEU A 149 -4.29 1.24 -13.82
C LEU A 149 -5.70 1.17 -13.24
N ARG A 150 -6.22 -0.05 -13.04
CA ARG A 150 -7.47 -0.20 -12.29
C ARG A 150 -7.22 0.21 -10.85
N LYS A 151 -8.20 0.89 -10.24
CA LYS A 151 -8.09 1.30 -8.83
C LYS A 151 -8.31 0.12 -7.88
N GLU A 152 -9.03 -0.89 -8.33
CA GLU A 152 -9.42 -2.05 -7.53
C GLU A 152 -9.17 -3.35 -8.27
N TYR A 153 -8.65 -4.34 -7.54
CA TYR A 153 -8.41 -5.70 -8.01
C TYR A 153 -9.05 -6.69 -7.04
N THR A 154 -9.49 -7.84 -7.56
CA THR A 154 -9.93 -8.98 -6.76
C THR A 154 -9.05 -10.17 -7.07
N VAL A 155 -8.42 -10.72 -6.03
CA VAL A 155 -7.61 -11.93 -6.11
C VAL A 155 -8.31 -13.02 -5.30
N VAL A 156 -8.61 -14.13 -5.97
CA VAL A 156 -9.11 -15.33 -5.30
C VAL A 156 -7.89 -16.22 -5.03
N VAL A 157 -7.64 -16.49 -3.75
CA VAL A 157 -6.59 -17.44 -3.37
C VAL A 157 -7.21 -18.83 -3.47
N PRO A 158 -6.71 -19.73 -4.33
CA PRO A 158 -7.20 -21.09 -4.36
C PRO A 158 -6.99 -21.74 -3.00
N ASP A 159 -7.98 -22.50 -2.52
CA ASP A 159 -7.83 -23.27 -1.28
C ASP A 159 -6.58 -24.14 -1.42
N ALA A 160 -5.66 -24.01 -0.47
CA ALA A 160 -4.48 -24.86 -0.42
C ALA A 160 -4.98 -26.28 -0.11
N ALA A 161 -5.02 -27.13 -1.14
CA ALA A 161 -5.27 -28.56 -1.03
C ALA A 161 -4.17 -29.24 -0.21
#